data_AF-A0A842NJ32-F1
#
_entry.id   AF-A0A842NJ32-F1
#
_cell.length_a   1.000
_cell.length_b   1.000
_cell.length_c   1.000
_cell.angle_alpha   90.00
_cell.angle_beta   90.00
_cell.angle_gamma   90.00
#
_symmetry.space_group_name_H-M   'P 1'
#
loop_
_entity.id
_entity.type
_entity.pdbx_description
1 polymer ?
#
loop_
_entity_poly.entity_id
_entity_poly.type
_entity_poly.pdbx_seq_one_letter_code
_entity_poly.pdbx_strand_id
1 'polypeptide(L)'
;MARKSFSKFQQSEIVGSQDGKCKICSTRFSKDVHPQFDHINGDNSDNSTKNGQAICSNCHDSKSRKENVKRSMAKQNIDFVKFCPLCKRELKGKDYQDDKSGIKMETKHLPADEWIPCNDCKSIFKVIRYDARNKKKSTAKKYDKVVRYCVNCRAEFEQKISSNIAFKCGECDTGFSVWIKEYTKKGFFS
;
A
#
# COMPACT_ATOMS: atom_id res chain seq x y z
N MET A 1 -17.39 8.70 -10.48
CA MET A 1 -18.49 9.57 -10.00
C MET A 1 -17.91 10.88 -9.50
N ALA A 2 -18.57 12.00 -9.76
CA ALA A 2 -18.16 13.31 -9.25
C ALA A 2 -18.37 13.41 -7.73
N ARG A 3 -17.50 14.16 -7.05
CA ARG A 3 -17.60 14.39 -5.59
C ARG A 3 -18.86 15.19 -5.26
N LYS A 4 -19.71 14.65 -4.39
CA LYS A 4 -20.86 15.40 -3.87
C LYS A 4 -20.39 16.44 -2.86
N SER A 5 -20.89 17.66 -2.98
CA SER A 5 -20.69 18.71 -2.00
C SER A 5 -21.73 18.60 -0.89
N PHE A 6 -21.35 18.99 0.33
CA PHE A 6 -22.30 19.17 1.43
C PHE A 6 -23.11 20.44 1.20
N SER A 7 -24.43 20.37 1.42
CA SER A 7 -25.30 21.55 1.41
C SER A 7 -24.96 22.50 2.56
N LYS A 8 -25.43 23.76 2.49
CA LYS A 8 -25.20 24.74 3.59
C LYS A 8 -25.77 24.27 4.93
N PHE A 9 -26.92 23.60 4.91
CA PHE A 9 -27.50 23.00 6.11
C PHE A 9 -26.60 21.92 6.71
N GLN A 10 -26.13 20.99 5.87
CA GLN A 10 -25.21 19.93 6.28
C GLN A 10 -23.88 20.50 6.81
N GLN A 11 -23.36 21.54 6.17
CA GLN A 11 -22.15 22.25 6.63
C GLN A 11 -22.33 22.80 8.05
N SER A 12 -23.47 23.45 8.33
CA SER A 12 -23.78 23.97 9.67
C SER A 12 -23.93 22.85 10.70
N GLU A 13 -24.62 21.77 10.36
CA GLU A 13 -24.76 20.60 11.25
C GLU A 13 -23.40 19.97 11.58
N ILE A 14 -22.52 19.79 10.58
CA ILE A 14 -21.18 19.24 10.78
C ILE A 14 -20.38 20.13 11.72
N VAL A 15 -20.33 21.44 11.48
CA VAL A 15 -19.59 22.38 12.35
C VAL A 15 -20.16 22.40 13.76
N GLY A 16 -21.49 22.41 13.89
CA GLY A 16 -22.19 22.39 15.18
C GLY A 16 -21.86 21.13 15.97
N SER A 17 -21.88 19.96 15.33
CA SER A 17 -21.53 18.68 15.96
C SER A 17 -20.07 18.57 16.41
N GLN A 18 -19.21 19.49 15.96
CA GLN A 18 -17.79 19.58 16.31
C GLN A 18 -17.48 20.79 17.19
N ASP A 19 -18.49 21.37 17.85
CA ASP A 19 -18.37 22.54 18.73
C ASP A 19 -17.70 23.75 18.06
N GLY A 20 -17.90 23.92 16.75
CA GLY A 20 -17.27 25.01 15.99
C GLY A 20 -15.76 24.88 15.85
N LYS A 21 -15.21 23.67 15.97
CA LYS A 21 -13.76 23.41 15.93
C LYS A 21 -13.38 22.44 14.82
N CYS A 22 -12.13 22.54 14.39
CA CYS A 22 -11.51 21.57 13.49
C CYS A 22 -11.51 20.18 14.12
N LYS A 23 -11.97 19.18 13.38
CA LYS A 23 -12.04 17.79 13.87
C LYS A 23 -10.67 17.19 14.20
N ILE A 24 -9.60 17.67 13.55
CA ILE A 24 -8.26 17.09 13.63
C ILE A 24 -7.40 17.78 14.69
N CYS A 25 -7.33 19.10 14.68
CA CYS A 25 -6.45 19.87 15.59
C CYS A 25 -7.19 20.67 16.65
N SER A 26 -8.53 20.61 16.68
CA SER A 26 -9.40 21.30 17.65
C SER A 26 -9.32 22.84 17.63
N THR A 27 -8.59 23.44 16.68
CA THR A 27 -8.60 24.89 16.45
C THR A 27 -10.03 25.38 16.18
N ARG A 28 -10.45 26.44 16.87
CA ARG A 28 -11.77 27.03 16.71
C ARG A 28 -11.85 27.76 15.37
N PHE A 29 -12.96 27.57 14.66
CA PHE A 29 -13.22 28.31 13.43
C PHE A 29 -13.59 29.76 13.75
N SER A 30 -13.16 30.68 12.90
CA SER A 30 -13.35 32.12 13.05
C SER A 30 -13.39 32.79 11.67
N LYS A 31 -13.38 34.12 11.63
CA LYS A 31 -13.21 34.89 10.39
C LYS A 31 -11.86 34.63 9.71
N ASP A 32 -10.84 34.24 10.47
CA ASP A 32 -9.49 33.99 9.94
C ASP A 32 -9.21 32.50 9.73
N VAL A 33 -9.99 31.63 10.38
CA VAL A 33 -9.86 30.17 10.27
C VAL A 33 -11.17 29.61 9.74
N HIS A 34 -11.29 29.56 8.42
CA HIS A 34 -12.48 29.02 7.76
C HIS A 34 -12.48 27.49 7.71
N PRO A 35 -13.65 26.84 7.90
CA PRO A 35 -13.79 25.40 7.74
C PRO A 35 -13.72 24.98 6.28
N GLN A 36 -12.98 23.92 6.01
CA GLN A 36 -13.06 23.09 4.82
C GLN A 36 -13.87 21.83 5.14
N PHE A 37 -14.75 21.43 4.23
CA PHE A 37 -15.65 20.29 4.44
C PHE A 37 -15.17 19.07 3.68
N ASP A 38 -14.99 17.96 4.39
CA ASP A 38 -14.40 16.77 3.83
C ASP A 38 -15.11 15.50 4.30
N HIS A 39 -14.96 14.41 3.54
CA HIS A 39 -15.51 13.10 3.91
C HIS A 39 -14.53 12.36 4.83
N ILE A 40 -15.03 11.69 5.87
CA ILE A 40 -14.22 10.95 6.85
C ILE A 40 -13.70 9.66 6.22
N ASN A 41 -14.58 8.86 5.61
CA ASN A 41 -14.25 7.57 5.01
C ASN A 41 -13.63 7.68 3.60
N GLY A 42 -13.62 8.88 3.00
CA GLY A 42 -13.14 9.12 1.64
C GLY A 42 -14.11 8.68 0.53
N ASP A 43 -15.29 8.17 0.87
CA ASP A 43 -16.38 7.94 -0.06
C ASP A 43 -17.03 9.28 -0.43
N ASN A 44 -16.80 9.70 -1.68
CA ASN A 44 -17.26 10.98 -2.20
C ASN A 44 -18.76 10.97 -2.59
N SER A 45 -19.44 9.84 -2.41
CA SER A 45 -20.87 9.67 -2.73
C SER A 45 -21.79 9.69 -1.50
N ASP A 46 -21.22 9.43 -0.32
CA ASP A 46 -21.87 9.48 1.00
C ASP A 46 -21.78 10.88 1.59
N ASN A 47 -22.78 11.70 1.30
CA ASN A 47 -22.92 13.06 1.82
C ASN A 47 -23.67 13.12 3.16
N SER A 48 -23.75 12.01 3.92
CA SER A 48 -24.32 12.05 5.26
C SER A 48 -23.47 12.94 6.18
N THR A 49 -24.11 13.71 7.06
CA THR A 49 -23.38 14.57 8.01
C THR A 49 -22.49 13.77 8.96
N LYS A 50 -22.85 12.51 9.24
CA LYS A 50 -22.03 11.55 9.99
C LYS A 50 -20.70 11.22 9.29
N ASN A 51 -20.68 11.24 7.96
CA ASN A 51 -19.45 11.09 7.17
C ASN A 51 -18.76 12.42 6.88
N GLY A 52 -19.39 13.56 7.22
CA GLY A 52 -18.80 14.87 7.07
C GLY A 52 -17.88 15.25 8.23
N GLN A 53 -16.82 15.97 7.92
CA GLN A 53 -15.99 16.66 8.92
C GLN A 53 -15.66 18.07 8.47
N ALA A 54 -15.62 19.00 9.41
CA ALA A 54 -15.07 20.33 9.21
C ALA A 54 -13.62 20.37 9.71
N ILE A 55 -12.68 20.76 8.85
CA ILE A 55 -11.25 20.85 9.16
C ILE A 55 -10.66 22.18 8.70
N CYS A 56 -9.61 22.69 9.36
CA CYS A 56 -8.94 23.91 8.91
C CYS A 56 -8.10 23.64 7.66
N SER A 57 -7.75 24.70 6.91
CA SER A 57 -6.97 24.59 5.67
C SER A 57 -5.67 23.81 5.84
N ASN A 58 -4.93 24.05 6.93
CA ASN A 58 -3.68 23.33 7.22
C ASN A 58 -3.90 21.81 7.37
N CYS A 59 -4.95 21.42 8.10
CA CYS A 59 -5.29 20.01 8.28
C CYS A 59 -5.82 19.38 6.99
N HIS A 60 -6.62 20.13 6.21
CA HIS A 60 -7.10 19.70 4.91
C HIS A 60 -5.93 19.40 3.96
N ASP A 61 -5.00 20.34 3.82
CA ASP A 61 -3.82 20.17 2.96
C ASP A 61 -2.95 19.01 3.42
N SER A 62 -2.72 18.87 4.73
CA SER A 62 -1.97 17.73 5.29
C SER A 62 -2.64 16.39 4.95
N LYS A 63 -3.97 16.32 5.06
CA LYS A 63 -4.74 15.12 4.69
C LYS A 63 -4.64 14.83 3.20
N SER A 64 -4.87 15.82 2.33
CA SER A 64 -4.75 15.66 0.88
C SER A 64 -3.35 15.20 0.46
N ARG A 65 -2.29 15.76 1.06
CA ARG A 65 -0.91 15.31 0.82
C ARG A 65 -0.71 13.85 1.21
N LYS A 66 -1.18 13.45 2.40
CA LYS A 66 -1.10 12.04 2.86
C LYS A 66 -1.85 11.10 1.92
N GLU A 67 -3.03 11.47 1.46
CA GLU A 67 -3.80 10.68 0.49
C GLU A 67 -3.12 10.57 -0.87
N ASN A 68 -2.56 11.67 -1.38
CA ASN A 68 -1.82 11.66 -2.64
C ASN A 68 -0.58 10.76 -2.55
N VAL A 69 0.15 10.78 -1.43
CA VAL A 69 1.25 9.83 -1.18
C VAL A 69 0.72 8.39 -1.18
N LYS A 70 -0.38 8.10 -0.47
CA LYS A 70 -0.97 6.75 -0.47
C LYS A 70 -1.37 6.28 -1.87
N ARG A 71 -2.03 7.13 -2.67
CA ARG A 71 -2.43 6.82 -4.06
C ARG A 71 -1.22 6.61 -4.96
N SER A 72 -0.20 7.47 -4.81
CA SER A 72 1.07 7.32 -5.53
C SER A 72 1.74 5.99 -5.19
N MET A 73 1.88 5.66 -3.91
CA MET A 73 2.45 4.37 -3.47
C MET A 73 1.64 3.19 -3.98
N ALA A 74 0.30 3.23 -3.91
CA ALA A 74 -0.57 2.19 -4.44
C ALA A 74 -0.34 1.97 -5.94
N LYS A 75 -0.33 3.05 -6.74
CA LYS A 75 -0.04 3.00 -8.18
C LYS A 75 1.33 2.37 -8.47
N GLN A 76 2.29 2.65 -7.60
CA GLN A 76 3.69 2.28 -7.75
C GLN A 76 3.97 0.86 -7.19
N ASN A 77 3.01 0.28 -6.43
CA ASN A 77 2.99 -1.12 -6.05
C ASN A 77 2.43 -2.00 -7.17
N ILE A 78 1.53 -1.49 -8.01
CA ILE A 78 0.99 -2.21 -9.17
C ILE A 78 2.15 -2.61 -10.09
N ASP A 79 2.10 -3.84 -10.59
CA ASP A 79 3.09 -4.42 -11.51
C ASP A 79 4.55 -4.47 -11.01
N PHE A 80 4.77 -4.34 -9.69
CA PHE A 80 6.11 -4.30 -9.11
C PHE A 80 6.78 -5.69 -9.07
N VAL A 81 6.01 -6.75 -8.78
CA VAL A 81 6.53 -8.10 -8.60
C VAL A 81 6.35 -8.89 -9.89
N LYS A 82 7.44 -8.98 -10.65
CA LYS A 82 7.50 -9.67 -11.96
C LYS A 82 8.05 -11.09 -11.85
N PHE A 83 8.92 -11.36 -10.88
CA PHE A 83 9.59 -12.64 -10.72
C PHE A 83 9.54 -13.14 -9.28
N CYS A 84 9.50 -14.46 -9.12
CA CYS A 84 9.62 -15.11 -7.82
C CYS A 84 11.05 -14.92 -7.27
N PRO A 85 11.20 -14.36 -6.06
CA PRO A 85 12.52 -14.11 -5.46
C PRO A 85 13.28 -15.38 -5.08
N LEU A 86 12.63 -16.55 -5.08
CA LEU A 86 13.20 -17.83 -4.64
C LEU A 86 13.59 -18.74 -5.80
N CYS A 87 12.80 -18.75 -6.88
CA CYS A 87 12.98 -19.70 -7.98
C CYS A 87 13.09 -19.07 -9.38
N LYS A 88 13.08 -17.73 -9.49
CA LYS A 88 13.19 -16.95 -10.74
C LYS A 88 12.00 -17.01 -11.70
N ARG A 89 10.95 -17.76 -11.36
CA ARG A 89 9.75 -17.88 -12.20
C ARG A 89 9.11 -16.51 -12.46
N GLU A 90 8.77 -16.22 -13.71
CA GLU A 90 7.95 -15.07 -14.08
C GLU A 90 6.53 -15.22 -13.52
N LEU A 91 6.03 -14.15 -12.91
CA LEU A 91 4.71 -14.05 -12.30
C LEU A 91 3.88 -13.06 -13.12
N LYS A 92 2.81 -13.55 -13.73
CA LYS A 92 1.91 -12.74 -14.55
C LYS A 92 0.63 -12.52 -13.79
N GLY A 93 0.15 -11.28 -13.71
CA GLY A 93 -1.04 -10.93 -12.93
C GLY A 93 -2.25 -11.79 -13.31
N LYS A 94 -2.43 -12.06 -14.61
CA LYS A 94 -3.49 -12.94 -15.15
C LYS A 94 -3.52 -14.37 -14.58
N ASP A 95 -2.41 -14.87 -14.04
CA ASP A 95 -2.30 -16.23 -13.49
C ASP A 95 -2.75 -16.26 -12.01
N TYR A 96 -3.12 -15.11 -11.44
CA TYR A 96 -3.55 -14.93 -10.05
C TYR A 96 -4.91 -14.24 -10.01
N GLN A 97 -5.79 -14.69 -9.12
CA GLN A 97 -7.15 -14.15 -8.97
C GLN A 97 -7.18 -13.13 -7.81
N ASP A 98 -7.98 -12.07 -7.96
CA ASP A 98 -8.37 -11.26 -6.80
C ASP A 98 -9.45 -12.02 -6.02
N ASP A 99 -9.05 -12.66 -4.93
CA ASP A 99 -9.91 -13.45 -4.05
C ASP A 99 -11.12 -12.66 -3.50
N LYS A 100 -11.13 -11.31 -3.61
CA LYS A 100 -12.21 -10.46 -3.11
C LYS A 100 -13.28 -10.13 -4.14
N SER A 101 -12.97 -10.18 -5.43
CA SER A 101 -13.90 -9.75 -6.50
C SER A 101 -14.18 -10.84 -7.53
N GLY A 102 -13.37 -11.91 -7.57
CA GLY A 102 -13.43 -12.91 -8.63
C GLY A 102 -13.01 -12.36 -10.00
N ILE A 103 -12.54 -11.11 -10.05
CA ILE A 103 -12.06 -10.45 -11.27
C ILE A 103 -10.59 -10.83 -11.45
N LYS A 104 -10.23 -11.28 -12.66
CA LYS A 104 -8.83 -11.52 -13.02
C LYS A 104 -8.07 -10.20 -12.94
N MET A 105 -6.88 -10.20 -12.36
CA MET A 105 -6.04 -9.00 -12.38
C MET A 105 -5.77 -8.58 -13.84
N GLU A 106 -6.21 -7.39 -14.23
CA GLU A 106 -5.92 -6.79 -15.55
C GLU A 106 -4.44 -6.36 -15.67
N THR A 107 -3.71 -6.40 -14.57
CA THR A 107 -2.33 -5.93 -14.46
C THR A 107 -1.37 -6.97 -15.05
N LYS A 108 -0.27 -6.52 -15.67
CA LYS A 108 0.69 -7.43 -16.34
C LYS A 108 1.41 -8.33 -15.34
N HIS A 109 1.66 -7.81 -14.15
CA HIS A 109 2.42 -8.42 -13.06
C HIS A 109 1.70 -8.21 -11.72
N LEU A 110 2.31 -8.70 -10.64
CA LEU A 110 1.69 -8.74 -9.32
C LEU A 110 2.03 -7.50 -8.47
N PRO A 111 1.12 -7.10 -7.56
CA PRO A 111 1.35 -5.96 -6.70
C PRO A 111 2.37 -6.28 -5.60
N ALA A 112 3.11 -5.26 -5.18
CA ALA A 112 3.77 -5.30 -3.89
C ALA A 112 2.75 -5.15 -2.74
N ASP A 113 3.15 -5.54 -1.53
CA ASP A 113 2.34 -5.50 -0.30
C ASP A 113 1.15 -6.49 -0.24
N GLU A 114 1.16 -7.53 -1.08
CA GLU A 114 0.23 -8.66 -1.02
C GLU A 114 0.95 -10.00 -0.87
N TRP A 115 0.24 -11.02 -0.35
CA TRP A 115 0.77 -12.38 -0.27
C TRP A 115 0.61 -13.07 -1.62
N ILE A 116 1.74 -13.48 -2.18
CA ILE A 116 1.86 -14.08 -3.51
C ILE A 116 2.25 -15.54 -3.34
N PRO A 117 1.40 -16.49 -3.79
CA PRO A 117 1.83 -17.87 -3.94
C PRO A 117 2.73 -18.02 -5.18
N CYS A 118 3.70 -18.92 -5.14
CA CYS A 118 4.43 -19.35 -6.33
C CYS A 118 4.28 -20.86 -6.46
N ASN A 119 3.55 -21.28 -7.49
CA ASN A 119 3.20 -22.68 -7.70
C ASN A 119 4.45 -23.54 -8.01
N ASP A 120 5.43 -22.99 -8.72
CA ASP A 120 6.64 -23.71 -9.15
C ASP A 120 7.54 -24.12 -7.97
N CYS A 121 7.66 -23.27 -6.94
CA CYS A 121 8.49 -23.56 -5.76
C CYS A 121 7.69 -23.72 -4.46
N LYS A 122 6.36 -23.74 -4.56
CA LYS A 122 5.43 -23.93 -3.44
C LYS A 122 5.71 -22.97 -2.28
N SER A 123 6.06 -21.74 -2.60
CA SER A 123 6.33 -20.69 -1.60
C SER A 123 5.19 -19.69 -1.55
N ILE A 124 4.94 -19.12 -0.38
CA ILE A 124 4.04 -17.98 -0.19
C ILE A 124 4.88 -16.84 0.39
N PHE A 125 5.00 -15.74 -0.35
CA PHE A 125 5.83 -14.61 0.02
C PHE A 125 5.12 -13.29 -0.23
N LYS A 126 5.62 -12.23 0.39
CA LYS A 126 5.11 -10.86 0.26
C LYS A 126 6.29 -9.94 0.01
N VAL A 127 6.19 -9.10 -1.02
CA VAL A 127 7.25 -8.13 -1.35
C VAL A 127 6.86 -6.79 -0.78
N ILE A 128 7.73 -6.22 0.05
CA ILE A 128 7.57 -4.86 0.56
C ILE A 128 8.57 -3.97 -0.15
N ARG A 129 8.08 -2.97 -0.90
CA ARG A 129 8.94 -1.95 -1.47
C ARG A 129 9.67 -1.20 -0.37
N TYR A 130 10.96 -0.97 -0.58
CA TYR A 130 11.74 -0.20 0.37
C TYR A 130 11.45 1.28 0.20
N ASP A 131 10.94 1.89 1.26
CA ASP A 131 10.81 3.33 1.40
C ASP A 131 11.48 3.75 2.71
N ALA A 132 12.52 4.57 2.62
CA ALA A 132 13.25 5.07 3.78
C ALA A 132 12.36 5.87 4.74
N ARG A 133 11.28 6.49 4.22
CA ARG A 133 10.31 7.28 4.97
C ARG A 133 9.20 6.43 5.61
N ASN A 134 9.00 5.20 5.14
CA ASN A 134 7.94 4.31 5.60
C ASN A 134 8.47 2.89 5.81
N LYS A 135 9.27 2.73 6.88
CA LYS A 135 9.84 1.44 7.27
C LYS A 135 8.76 0.53 7.85
N LYS A 136 8.31 -0.47 7.10
CA LYS A 136 7.46 -1.54 7.61
C LYS A 136 8.29 -2.61 8.31
N LYS A 137 7.95 -2.91 9.58
CA LYS A 137 8.52 -4.05 10.31
C LYS A 137 7.78 -5.33 9.93
N SER A 138 8.51 -6.39 9.65
CA SER A 138 7.93 -7.72 9.41
C SER A 138 7.57 -8.39 10.73
N THR A 139 6.40 -9.03 10.77
CA THR A 139 6.02 -10.00 11.81
C THR A 139 6.26 -11.44 11.37
N ALA A 140 6.65 -11.66 10.11
CA ALA A 140 6.89 -12.99 9.58
C ALA A 140 8.21 -13.57 10.10
N LYS A 141 8.34 -14.90 10.10
CA LYS A 141 9.59 -15.58 10.46
C LYS A 141 10.71 -15.16 9.51
N LYS A 142 11.88 -14.85 10.08
CA LYS A 142 13.10 -14.62 9.30
C LYS A 142 13.68 -15.95 8.85
N TYR A 143 14.08 -16.02 7.58
CA TYR A 143 14.74 -17.16 6.98
C TYR A 143 16.04 -16.71 6.34
N ASP A 144 17.13 -17.37 6.69
CA ASP A 144 18.45 -16.95 6.24
C ASP A 144 18.82 -17.45 4.85
N LYS A 145 19.43 -16.56 4.05
CA LYS A 145 20.00 -16.88 2.73
C LYS A 145 19.00 -17.58 1.79
N VAL A 146 17.76 -17.10 1.74
CA VAL A 146 16.67 -17.71 0.94
C VAL A 146 16.33 -16.92 -0.31
N VAL A 147 16.47 -15.59 -0.29
CA VAL A 147 16.18 -14.71 -1.43
C VAL A 147 17.36 -14.76 -2.39
N ARG A 148 17.11 -15.17 -3.63
CA ARG A 148 18.14 -15.42 -4.65
C ARG A 148 18.03 -14.50 -5.85
N TYR A 149 16.82 -14.04 -6.17
CA TYR A 149 16.55 -13.31 -7.41
C TYR A 149 15.86 -11.98 -7.15
N CYS A 150 16.15 -11.00 -8.00
CA CYS A 150 15.43 -9.74 -8.03
C CYS A 150 14.01 -9.92 -8.55
N VAL A 151 13.04 -9.42 -7.78
CA VAL A 151 11.61 -9.48 -8.10
C VAL A 151 11.21 -8.65 -9.32
N ASN A 152 12.03 -7.68 -9.73
CA ASN A 152 11.73 -6.77 -10.83
C ASN A 152 12.54 -7.08 -12.10
N CYS A 153 13.84 -7.38 -11.98
CA CYS A 153 14.74 -7.52 -13.14
C CYS A 153 15.37 -8.91 -13.30
N ARG A 154 14.87 -9.95 -12.59
CA ARG A 154 15.34 -11.35 -12.62
C ARG A 154 16.83 -11.61 -12.28
N ALA A 155 17.62 -10.58 -11.99
CA ALA A 155 19.03 -10.73 -11.62
C ALA A 155 19.21 -11.67 -10.43
N GLU A 156 20.20 -12.55 -10.50
CA GLU A 156 20.60 -13.42 -9.39
C GLU A 156 21.59 -12.68 -8.49
N PHE A 157 21.42 -12.80 -7.17
CA PHE A 157 22.33 -12.19 -6.21
C PHE A 157 23.51 -13.12 -5.95
N GLU A 158 24.73 -12.58 -6.06
CA GLU A 158 25.98 -13.29 -5.75
C GLU A 158 25.92 -13.96 -4.37
N GLN A 159 25.40 -13.22 -3.39
CA GLN A 159 25.11 -13.74 -2.06
C GLN A 159 23.61 -13.77 -1.83
N LYS A 160 23.10 -14.94 -1.45
CA LYS A 160 21.71 -15.10 -1.06
C LYS A 160 21.39 -14.23 0.14
N ILE A 161 20.26 -13.56 0.09
CA ILE A 161 19.83 -12.58 1.09
C ILE A 161 18.83 -13.23 2.06
N SER A 162 18.93 -12.93 3.35
CA SER A 162 17.92 -13.35 4.33
C SER A 162 16.59 -12.62 4.10
N SER A 163 15.48 -13.29 4.36
CA SER A 163 14.15 -12.65 4.32
C SER A 163 14.04 -11.56 5.40
N ASN A 164 13.03 -10.70 5.27
CA ASN A 164 12.76 -9.56 6.17
C ASN A 164 13.87 -8.51 6.26
N ILE A 165 14.91 -8.58 5.43
CA ILE A 165 15.93 -7.55 5.29
C ILE A 165 15.62 -6.72 4.05
N ALA A 166 15.71 -5.40 4.19
CA ALA A 166 15.62 -4.49 3.06
C ALA A 166 16.97 -4.36 2.35
N PHE A 167 16.95 -4.43 1.03
CA PHE A 167 18.13 -4.31 0.19
C PHE A 167 17.78 -3.65 -1.14
N LYS A 168 18.79 -3.27 -1.93
CA LYS A 168 18.64 -2.79 -3.30
C LYS A 168 19.27 -3.78 -4.27
N CYS A 169 18.61 -4.02 -5.40
CA CYS A 169 19.21 -4.76 -6.49
C CYS A 169 20.27 -3.90 -7.20
N GLY A 170 21.50 -4.40 -7.38
CA GLY A 170 22.56 -3.67 -8.09
C GLY A 170 22.30 -3.46 -9.59
N GLU A 171 21.45 -4.29 -10.21
CA GLU A 171 21.19 -4.23 -11.67
C GLU A 171 20.08 -3.24 -12.06
N CYS A 172 19.14 -2.95 -11.16
CA CYS A 172 17.97 -2.11 -11.49
C CYS A 172 17.60 -1.11 -10.39
N ASP A 173 18.48 -0.95 -9.40
CA ASP A 173 18.36 -0.08 -8.23
C ASP A 173 17.07 -0.21 -7.41
N THR A 174 16.30 -1.26 -7.69
CA THR A 174 15.00 -1.48 -7.08
C THR A 174 15.21 -1.92 -5.62
N GLY A 175 14.71 -1.12 -4.68
CA GLY A 175 14.77 -1.39 -3.26
C GLY A 175 13.54 -2.14 -2.75
N PHE A 176 13.74 -3.26 -2.05
CA PHE A 176 12.64 -4.06 -1.48
C PHE A 176 13.11 -4.98 -0.35
N SER A 177 12.15 -5.59 0.34
CA SER A 177 12.35 -6.73 1.23
C SER A 177 11.35 -7.83 0.88
N VAL A 178 11.70 -9.08 1.15
CA VAL A 178 10.84 -10.23 0.91
C VAL A 178 10.47 -10.84 2.25
N TRP A 179 9.18 -10.92 2.54
CA TRP A 179 8.64 -11.61 3.70
C TRP A 179 8.13 -12.96 3.23
N ILE A 180 8.37 -14.01 4.01
CA ILE A 180 8.01 -15.37 3.61
C ILE A 180 7.08 -15.94 4.68
N LYS A 181 5.90 -16.38 4.25
CA LYS A 181 4.95 -17.10 5.08
C LYS A 181 5.32 -18.57 5.08
N GLU A 182 5.45 -19.15 3.88
CA GLU A 182 5.73 -20.56 3.66
C GLU A 182 6.77 -20.72 2.55
N TYR A 183 7.68 -21.66 2.69
CA TYR A 183 8.56 -22.07 1.59
C TYR A 183 9.06 -23.49 1.82
N THR A 184 9.14 -24.27 0.74
CA THR A 184 9.81 -25.56 0.77
C THR A 184 11.29 -25.32 0.49
N LYS A 185 12.17 -25.60 1.47
CA LYS A 185 13.57 -25.84 1.12
C LYS A 185 13.56 -27.05 0.20
N LYS A 186 13.86 -26.89 -1.09
CA LYS A 186 14.26 -28.04 -1.90
C LYS A 186 15.45 -28.64 -1.15
N GLY A 187 15.23 -29.78 -0.51
CA GLY A 187 16.30 -30.56 0.06
C GLY A 187 17.28 -30.86 -1.06
N PHE A 188 18.55 -30.60 -0.81
CA PHE A 188 19.61 -31.35 -1.46
C PHE A 188 19.40 -32.80 -1.00
N PHE A 189 18.60 -33.56 -1.72
CA PHE A 189 18.71 -35.00 -1.74
C PHE A 189 19.32 -35.34 -3.10
N SER A 190 20.60 -35.70 -3.02
CA SER A 190 21.36 -36.66 -3.84
C SER A 190 20.76 -37.06 -5.18
#